data_AF-A0A2C6A8U5-F1
#
_entry.id   AF-A0A2C6A8U5-F1
#
_cell.length_a   1.000
_cell.length_b   1.000
_cell.length_c   1.000
_cell.angle_alpha   90.00
_cell.angle_beta   90.00
_cell.angle_gamma   90.00
#
_symmetry.space_group_name_H-M   'P 1'
#
loop_
_entity.id
_entity.type
_entity.pdbx_description
1 polymer ?
#
loop_
_entity_poly.entity_id
_entity_poly.type
_entity_poly.pdbx_seq_one_letter_code
_entity_poly.pdbx_strand_id
1 'polypeptide(L)'
;MSSNFISAVRGQHVSAAPVQSFLDDNSFPDFTSSSLALFSLGPDVGRQVLAEVATELNKQACAELGFEPDEFEELGLAAQIHPDSWSLGDQSPERAVQWFIERFPKNETIYNDLPKWYPIGFIGVAEANWREAGVVLVQYDAKEGEMTVRAILLDPSNAGAALISLRQGDDDFNNIKKFHEKS
;
A
#
# COMPACT_ATOMS: atom_id res chain seq x y z
N MET A 1 2.53 -16.63 -6.97
CA MET A 1 2.33 -15.45 -7.84
C MET A 1 3.02 -14.20 -7.29
N SER A 2 2.95 -13.95 -5.98
CA SER A 2 3.56 -12.77 -5.33
C SER A 2 5.04 -12.56 -5.68
N SER A 3 5.88 -13.62 -5.63
CA SER A 3 7.31 -13.51 -5.94
C SER A 3 7.59 -13.15 -7.41
N ASN A 4 6.77 -13.64 -8.34
CA ASN A 4 6.90 -13.30 -9.76
C ASN A 4 6.53 -11.83 -9.99
N PHE A 5 5.43 -11.38 -9.37
CA PHE A 5 5.02 -9.97 -9.41
C PHE A 5 6.15 -9.07 -8.86
N ILE A 6 6.67 -9.37 -7.68
CA ILE A 6 7.76 -8.61 -7.05
C ILE A 6 8.99 -8.55 -7.96
N SER A 7 9.38 -9.68 -8.54
CA SER A 7 10.57 -9.75 -9.41
C SER A 7 10.39 -8.96 -10.70
N ALA A 8 9.17 -8.89 -11.23
CA ALA A 8 8.87 -8.14 -12.45
C ALA A 8 8.91 -6.62 -12.24
N VAL A 9 8.45 -6.14 -11.09
CA VAL A 9 8.28 -4.69 -10.85
C VAL A 9 9.43 -4.05 -10.09
N ARG A 10 10.22 -4.82 -9.33
CA ARG A 10 11.30 -4.24 -8.51
C ARG A 10 12.37 -3.58 -9.38
N GLY A 11 12.65 -2.32 -9.11
CA GLY A 11 13.61 -1.51 -9.86
C GLY A 11 13.06 -0.98 -11.19
N GLN A 12 11.77 -1.21 -11.49
CA GLN A 12 11.14 -0.61 -12.65
C GLN A 12 11.14 0.92 -12.52
N HIS A 13 11.56 1.61 -13.59
CA HIS A 13 11.43 3.05 -13.69
C HIS A 13 10.02 3.44 -14.15
N VAL A 14 9.45 4.43 -13.48
CA VAL A 14 8.11 4.96 -13.75
C VAL A 14 8.16 6.48 -13.83
N SER A 15 7.16 7.09 -14.46
CA SER A 15 7.08 8.54 -14.58
C SER A 15 6.90 9.18 -13.20
N ALA A 16 7.79 10.12 -12.85
CA ALA A 16 7.72 10.86 -11.60
C ALA A 16 6.60 11.93 -11.59
N ALA A 17 6.11 12.34 -12.77
CA ALA A 17 5.19 13.47 -12.96
C ALA A 17 3.77 13.38 -12.35
N PRO A 18 3.36 12.32 -11.62
CA PRO A 18 2.19 12.38 -10.75
C PRO A 18 2.52 12.41 -9.25
N VAL A 19 3.65 11.85 -8.80
CA VAL A 19 3.96 11.67 -7.36
C VAL A 19 5.06 12.65 -6.89
N GLN A 20 5.88 13.17 -7.81
CA GLN A 20 7.01 14.07 -7.49
C GLN A 20 6.57 15.33 -6.72
N SER A 21 5.42 15.93 -7.05
CA SER A 21 4.90 17.08 -6.30
C SER A 21 4.61 16.77 -4.83
N PHE A 22 4.21 15.54 -4.51
CA PHE A 22 3.98 15.12 -3.12
C PHE A 22 5.29 14.86 -2.37
N LEU A 23 6.35 14.46 -3.09
CA LEU A 23 7.67 14.16 -2.53
C LEU A 23 8.52 15.41 -2.36
N ASP A 24 8.41 16.38 -3.28
CA ASP A 24 9.21 17.61 -3.29
C ASP A 24 8.72 18.65 -2.28
N ASP A 25 7.41 18.74 -2.04
CA ASP A 25 6.86 19.83 -1.23
C ASP A 25 7.08 19.65 0.29
N ASN A 26 7.60 18.50 0.78
CA ASN A 26 7.68 18.18 2.22
C ASN A 26 6.36 18.49 2.99
N SER A 27 5.24 18.60 2.29
CA SER A 27 4.04 19.32 2.74
C SER A 27 2.93 18.41 3.24
N PHE A 28 3.16 17.09 3.24
CA PHE A 28 2.34 16.15 4.00
C PHE A 28 3.10 15.67 5.24
N PRO A 29 3.07 16.44 6.34
CA PRO A 29 3.64 15.99 7.60
C PRO A 29 2.77 14.96 8.33
N ASP A 30 1.54 14.68 7.85
CA ASP A 30 0.60 13.82 8.58
C ASP A 30 -0.09 12.78 7.69
N PHE A 31 0.65 11.74 7.32
CA PHE A 31 0.09 10.57 6.64
C PHE A 31 -0.61 9.59 7.58
N THR A 32 -0.66 9.90 8.88
CA THR A 32 -1.28 9.02 9.89
C THR A 32 -2.75 8.76 9.61
N SER A 33 -3.39 9.62 8.82
CA SER A 33 -4.80 9.51 8.42
C SER A 33 -5.08 8.97 7.02
N SER A 34 -4.04 8.66 6.23
CA SER A 34 -4.19 8.20 4.84
C SER A 34 -4.02 6.69 4.69
N SER A 35 -4.89 6.00 3.96
CA SER A 35 -4.88 4.54 3.78
C SER A 35 -4.08 4.10 2.56
N LEU A 36 -3.37 2.97 2.64
CA LEU A 36 -2.86 2.32 1.43
C LEU A 36 -4.01 1.67 0.65
N ALA A 37 -4.04 1.87 -0.66
CA ALA A 37 -5.01 1.22 -1.53
C ALA A 37 -4.73 -0.29 -1.64
N LEU A 38 -5.77 -1.10 -1.54
CA LEU A 38 -5.70 -2.56 -1.61
C LEU A 38 -6.28 -3.07 -2.94
N PHE A 39 -5.49 -3.84 -3.67
CA PHE A 39 -5.84 -4.41 -4.97
C PHE A 39 -5.65 -5.93 -5.01
N SER A 40 -6.49 -6.59 -5.78
CA SER A 40 -6.24 -7.94 -6.27
C SER A 40 -5.21 -7.91 -7.40
N LEU A 41 -4.20 -8.78 -7.30
CA LEU A 41 -3.18 -9.00 -8.34
C LEU A 41 -3.36 -10.36 -9.04
N GLY A 42 -4.20 -11.24 -8.50
CA GLY A 42 -4.43 -12.58 -9.00
C GLY A 42 -5.88 -12.78 -9.46
N PRO A 43 -6.12 -13.60 -10.50
CA PRO A 43 -7.47 -13.81 -11.05
C PRO A 43 -8.43 -14.43 -10.04
N ASP A 44 -7.92 -15.19 -9.06
CA ASP A 44 -8.72 -15.88 -8.05
C ASP A 44 -8.98 -15.04 -6.79
N VAL A 45 -8.47 -13.80 -6.73
CA VAL A 45 -8.64 -12.92 -5.57
C VAL A 45 -9.85 -12.02 -5.81
N GLY A 46 -10.99 -12.46 -5.28
CA GLY A 46 -12.25 -11.70 -5.30
C GLY A 46 -12.33 -10.62 -4.21
N ARG A 47 -13.32 -9.74 -4.34
CA ARG A 47 -13.56 -8.63 -3.39
C ARG A 47 -13.80 -9.09 -1.95
N GLN A 48 -14.35 -10.28 -1.74
CA GLN A 48 -14.51 -10.87 -0.41
C GLN A 48 -13.16 -11.15 0.26
N VAL A 49 -12.21 -11.74 -0.47
CA VAL A 49 -10.85 -11.98 0.02
C VAL A 49 -10.18 -10.66 0.37
N LEU A 50 -10.31 -9.64 -0.48
CA LEU A 50 -9.76 -8.31 -0.18
C LEU A 50 -10.39 -7.68 1.07
N ALA A 51 -11.69 -7.91 1.32
CA ALA A 51 -12.34 -7.39 2.52
C ALA A 51 -11.80 -8.08 3.77
N GLU A 52 -11.60 -9.39 3.73
CA GLU A 52 -10.98 -10.16 4.81
C GLU A 52 -9.55 -9.69 5.10
N VAL A 53 -8.76 -9.45 4.04
CA VAL A 53 -7.40 -8.89 4.16
C VAL A 53 -7.44 -7.50 4.79
N ALA A 54 -8.28 -6.60 4.30
CA ALA A 54 -8.41 -5.25 4.84
C ALA A 54 -8.80 -5.28 6.33
N THR A 55 -9.75 -6.10 6.73
CA THR A 55 -10.15 -6.26 8.14
C THR A 55 -8.98 -6.72 9.00
N GLU A 56 -8.22 -7.73 8.58
CA GLU A 56 -7.07 -8.21 9.37
C GLU A 56 -5.97 -7.15 9.48
N LEU A 57 -5.57 -6.53 8.36
CA LEU A 57 -4.53 -5.50 8.36
C LEU A 57 -4.89 -4.34 9.29
N ASN A 58 -6.14 -3.88 9.24
CA ASN A 58 -6.61 -2.80 10.09
C ASN A 58 -6.70 -3.21 11.58
N LYS A 59 -7.09 -4.46 11.87
CA LYS A 59 -7.05 -4.98 13.24
C LYS A 59 -5.64 -5.01 13.81
N GLN A 60 -4.66 -5.45 13.02
CA GLN A 60 -3.24 -5.46 13.42
C GLN A 60 -2.71 -4.04 13.65
N ALA A 61 -3.03 -3.11 12.75
CA ALA A 61 -2.65 -1.70 12.88
C ALA A 61 -3.27 -1.06 14.14
N CYS A 62 -4.56 -1.30 14.40
CA CYS A 62 -5.26 -0.83 15.60
C CYS A 62 -4.60 -1.36 16.88
N ALA A 63 -4.23 -2.64 16.89
CA ALA A 63 -3.55 -3.27 18.03
C ALA A 63 -2.16 -2.70 18.27
N GLU A 64 -1.39 -2.41 17.22
CA GLU A 64 -0.05 -1.79 17.31
C GLU A 64 -0.12 -0.40 17.93
N LEU A 65 -1.14 0.40 17.56
CA LEU A 65 -1.35 1.73 18.11
C LEU A 65 -1.91 1.73 19.54
N GLY A 66 -2.45 0.60 20.00
CA GLY A 66 -3.12 0.49 21.29
C GLY A 66 -4.43 1.30 21.37
N PHE A 67 -5.08 1.54 20.23
CA PHE A 67 -6.36 2.26 20.15
C PHE A 67 -7.56 1.32 20.24
N GLU A 68 -8.68 1.88 20.69
CA GLU A 68 -9.97 1.24 20.51
C GLU A 68 -10.39 1.32 19.02
N PRO A 69 -11.19 0.36 18.51
CA PRO A 69 -11.57 0.32 17.09
C PRO A 69 -12.20 1.62 16.59
N ASP A 70 -13.07 2.25 17.39
CA ASP A 70 -13.76 3.49 17.02
C ASP A 70 -12.76 4.67 16.92
N GLU A 71 -11.75 4.73 17.79
CA GLU A 71 -10.69 5.74 17.72
C GLU A 71 -9.80 5.54 16.48
N PHE A 72 -9.57 4.29 16.09
CA PHE A 72 -8.79 3.95 14.90
C PHE A 72 -9.53 4.29 13.60
N GLU A 73 -10.86 4.12 13.55
CA GLU A 73 -11.68 4.52 12.40
C GLU A 73 -11.66 6.03 12.17
N GLU A 74 -11.66 6.83 13.24
CA GLU A 74 -11.55 8.29 13.16
C GLU A 74 -10.18 8.77 12.67
N LEU A 75 -9.12 8.04 13.02
CA LEU A 75 -7.78 8.35 12.55
C LEU A 75 -7.57 8.01 11.09
N GLY A 76 -8.16 6.91 10.61
CA GLY A 76 -8.06 6.48 9.23
C GLY A 76 -7.34 5.15 9.09
N LEU A 77 -8.06 4.19 8.49
CA LEU A 77 -7.63 2.81 8.28
C LEU A 77 -6.24 2.72 7.63
N ALA A 78 -5.46 1.69 7.94
CA ALA A 78 -4.15 1.45 7.33
C ALA A 78 -4.25 0.98 5.88
N ALA A 79 -5.25 0.15 5.58
CA ALA A 79 -5.49 -0.35 4.22
C ALA A 79 -6.98 -0.32 3.89
N GLN A 80 -7.32 0.11 2.67
CA GLN A 80 -8.70 0.16 2.19
C GLN A 80 -8.80 -0.34 0.75
N ILE A 81 -9.91 -1.01 0.42
CA ILE A 81 -10.19 -1.43 -0.96
C ILE A 81 -10.52 -0.19 -1.79
N HIS A 82 -9.80 0.02 -2.88
CA HIS A 82 -10.06 1.15 -3.76
C HIS A 82 -11.45 1.02 -4.43
N PRO A 83 -12.32 2.05 -4.35
CA PRO A 83 -13.74 1.94 -4.71
C PRO A 83 -13.97 1.71 -6.22
N ASP A 84 -13.20 2.40 -7.06
CA ASP A 84 -13.41 2.39 -8.53
C ASP A 84 -12.67 1.27 -9.26
N SER A 85 -11.69 0.64 -8.60
CA SER A 85 -10.89 -0.41 -9.20
C SER A 85 -10.24 -1.22 -8.09
N TRP A 86 -10.68 -2.46 -7.93
CA TRP A 86 -10.18 -3.35 -6.88
C TRP A 86 -9.40 -4.55 -7.45
N SER A 87 -9.44 -4.75 -8.77
CA SER A 87 -8.74 -5.85 -9.45
C SER A 87 -7.80 -5.32 -10.52
N LEU A 88 -6.54 -5.74 -10.40
CA LEU A 88 -5.46 -5.58 -11.37
C LEU A 88 -5.00 -6.95 -11.89
N GLY A 89 -5.71 -8.04 -11.56
CA GLY A 89 -5.32 -9.42 -11.91
C GLY A 89 -5.32 -9.73 -13.41
N ASP A 90 -6.03 -8.93 -14.21
CA ASP A 90 -6.02 -9.03 -15.67
C ASP A 90 -4.89 -8.21 -16.34
N GLN A 91 -4.13 -7.45 -15.55
CA GLN A 91 -3.03 -6.61 -16.03
C GLN A 91 -1.68 -7.32 -15.88
N SER A 92 -0.69 -6.90 -16.68
CA SER A 92 0.69 -7.28 -16.39
C SER A 92 1.17 -6.60 -15.09
N PRO A 93 2.17 -7.16 -14.37
CA PRO A 93 2.70 -6.54 -13.16
C PRO A 93 3.11 -5.07 -13.36
N GLU A 94 3.79 -4.77 -14.46
CA GLU A 94 4.26 -3.43 -14.80
C GLU A 94 3.09 -2.48 -15.04
N ARG A 95 2.02 -2.97 -15.68
CA ARG A 95 0.83 -2.17 -15.94
C ARG A 95 0.03 -1.93 -14.66
N ALA A 96 -0.02 -2.89 -13.75
CA ALA A 96 -0.64 -2.72 -12.43
C ALA A 96 0.03 -1.60 -11.63
N VAL A 97 1.37 -1.52 -11.67
CA VAL A 97 2.14 -0.43 -11.06
C VAL A 97 1.86 0.92 -11.73
N GLN A 98 1.89 0.98 -13.07
CA GLN A 98 1.59 2.21 -13.80
C GLN A 98 0.16 2.70 -13.56
N TRP A 99 -0.80 1.78 -13.42
CA TRP A 99 -2.20 2.11 -13.19
C TRP A 99 -2.37 3.01 -11.96
N PHE A 100 -1.72 2.65 -10.85
CA PHE A 100 -1.83 3.43 -9.61
C PHE A 100 -1.30 4.85 -9.81
N ILE A 101 -0.11 5.00 -10.42
CA ILE A 101 0.52 6.28 -10.75
C ILE A 101 -0.35 7.17 -11.65
N GLU A 102 -1.03 6.58 -12.63
CA GLU A 102 -1.89 7.31 -13.57
C GLU A 102 -3.24 7.72 -12.98
N ARG A 103 -3.77 6.92 -12.06
CA ARG A 103 -5.13 7.04 -11.53
C ARG A 103 -5.17 7.64 -10.13
N PHE A 104 -4.03 7.75 -9.46
CA PHE A 104 -3.95 8.39 -8.15
C PHE A 104 -4.45 9.84 -8.28
N PRO A 105 -5.48 10.24 -7.51
CA PRO A 105 -6.08 11.57 -7.65
C PRO A 105 -5.04 12.64 -7.30
N LYS A 106 -4.59 13.37 -8.32
CA LYS A 106 -3.58 14.43 -8.18
C LYS A 106 -4.06 15.66 -7.41
N ASN A 107 -5.38 15.88 -7.35
CA ASN A 107 -5.98 17.16 -6.97
C ASN A 107 -7.42 17.00 -6.46
N GLU A 108 -7.72 15.98 -5.66
CA GLU A 108 -8.95 16.08 -4.85
C GLU A 108 -8.69 17.18 -3.82
N THR A 109 -9.13 18.38 -4.19
CA THR A 109 -9.08 19.59 -3.38
C THR A 109 -9.47 19.23 -1.96
N ILE A 110 -8.60 19.58 -1.02
CA ILE A 110 -8.72 19.42 0.44
C ILE A 110 -9.81 20.37 0.95
N TYR A 111 -11.03 20.23 0.41
CA TYR A 111 -12.22 20.89 0.94
C TYR A 111 -13.03 19.81 1.64
N ASN A 112 -12.65 19.65 2.90
CA ASN A 112 -13.38 19.10 4.03
C ASN A 112 -13.34 17.61 4.37
N ASP A 113 -12.83 16.66 3.57
CA ASP A 113 -12.79 15.23 4.02
C ASP A 113 -11.59 14.39 3.48
N LEU A 114 -10.39 15.00 3.42
CA LEU A 114 -9.03 14.43 3.21
C LEU A 114 -8.72 13.64 1.90
N PRO A 115 -7.47 13.66 1.41
CA PRO A 115 -6.98 12.58 0.57
C PRO A 115 -6.87 11.31 1.43
N LYS A 116 -7.84 10.41 1.28
CA LYS A 116 -7.90 9.13 2.00
C LYS A 116 -6.81 8.14 1.62
N TRP A 117 -5.98 8.44 0.62
CA TRP A 117 -5.04 7.48 0.04
C TRP A 117 -3.58 7.88 0.26
N TYR A 118 -2.77 6.93 0.70
CA TYR A 118 -1.33 7.10 0.86
C TYR A 118 -0.68 7.16 -0.54
N PRO A 119 -0.04 8.29 -0.92
CA PRO A 119 0.31 8.58 -2.31
C PRO A 119 1.50 7.80 -2.87
N ILE A 120 2.30 7.20 -1.99
CA ILE A 120 3.60 6.62 -2.37
C ILE A 120 3.58 5.10 -2.42
N GLY A 121 2.41 4.45 -2.47
CA GLY A 121 2.35 3.00 -2.60
C GLY A 121 0.95 2.39 -2.56
N PHE A 122 0.89 1.07 -2.72
CA PHE A 122 -0.33 0.28 -2.57
C PHE A 122 -0.02 -1.14 -2.06
N ILE A 123 -1.05 -1.86 -1.64
CA ILE A 123 -1.00 -3.27 -1.25
C ILE A 123 -1.65 -4.13 -2.32
N GLY A 124 -0.96 -5.21 -2.70
CA GLY A 124 -1.44 -6.21 -3.66
C GLY A 124 -1.63 -7.58 -3.02
N VAL A 125 -2.74 -8.23 -3.31
CA VAL A 125 -3.05 -9.60 -2.90
C VAL A 125 -3.04 -10.48 -4.14
N ALA A 126 -2.04 -11.36 -4.26
CA ALA A 126 -1.86 -12.17 -5.46
C ALA A 126 -2.55 -13.54 -5.40
N GLU A 127 -2.89 -14.04 -4.22
CA GLU A 127 -3.44 -15.38 -4.03
C GLU A 127 -4.53 -15.37 -2.95
N ALA A 128 -5.58 -16.18 -3.14
CA ALA A 128 -6.70 -16.24 -2.20
C ALA A 128 -6.30 -16.80 -0.83
N ASN A 129 -5.30 -17.68 -0.78
CA ASN A 129 -4.66 -18.19 0.45
C ASN A 129 -3.60 -17.19 1.00
N TRP A 130 -3.92 -15.90 1.01
CA TRP A 130 -3.01 -14.82 1.42
C TRP A 130 -2.38 -15.02 2.81
N ARG A 131 -3.04 -15.74 3.72
CA ARG A 131 -2.49 -16.08 5.05
C ARG A 131 -1.21 -16.92 4.99
N GLU A 132 -1.00 -17.67 3.92
CA GLU A 132 0.24 -18.41 3.66
C GLU A 132 1.10 -17.69 2.61
N ALA A 133 0.46 -17.08 1.60
CA ALA A 133 1.14 -16.50 0.46
C ALA A 133 1.70 -15.09 0.68
N GLY A 134 1.29 -14.39 1.76
CA GLY A 134 1.69 -13.02 2.01
C GLY A 134 0.87 -11.98 1.25
N VAL A 135 1.10 -10.70 1.59
CA VAL A 135 0.62 -9.54 0.83
C VAL A 135 1.81 -8.74 0.29
N VAL A 136 1.68 -8.18 -0.90
CA VAL A 136 2.76 -7.41 -1.54
C VAL A 136 2.60 -5.94 -1.22
N LEU A 137 3.59 -5.33 -0.57
CA LEU A 137 3.69 -3.87 -0.49
C LEU A 137 4.49 -3.37 -1.69
N VAL A 138 3.89 -2.46 -2.45
CA VAL A 138 4.53 -1.71 -3.54
C VAL A 138 4.70 -0.26 -3.08
N GLN A 139 5.91 0.28 -3.18
CA GLN A 139 6.24 1.66 -2.84
C GLN A 139 7.02 2.34 -3.97
N TYR A 140 6.79 3.62 -4.17
CA TYR A 140 7.53 4.45 -5.12
C TYR A 140 8.64 5.24 -4.39
N ASP A 141 9.87 5.09 -4.87
CA ASP A 141 11.05 5.78 -4.35
C ASP A 141 11.55 6.75 -5.41
N ALA A 142 11.39 8.06 -5.16
CA ALA A 142 11.90 9.10 -6.05
C ALA A 142 13.28 9.57 -5.62
N LYS A 143 14.23 9.57 -6.57
CA LYS A 143 15.59 10.06 -6.39
C LYS A 143 16.00 10.82 -7.64
N GLU A 144 16.45 12.05 -7.46
CA GLU A 144 17.13 12.83 -8.51
C GLU A 144 16.36 12.94 -9.85
N GLY A 145 15.03 13.06 -9.80
CA GLY A 145 14.18 13.19 -10.99
C GLY A 145 13.74 11.85 -11.62
N GLU A 146 14.17 10.72 -11.06
CA GLU A 146 13.71 9.38 -11.42
C GLU A 146 12.86 8.77 -10.31
N MET A 147 11.85 7.98 -10.69
CA MET A 147 11.03 7.22 -9.76
C MET A 147 11.20 5.74 -10.01
N THR A 148 11.55 5.02 -8.95
CA THR A 148 11.77 3.57 -9.00
C THR A 148 10.77 2.85 -8.12
N VAL A 149 10.42 1.64 -8.52
CA VAL A 149 9.44 0.82 -7.82
C VAL A 149 10.16 -0.12 -6.86
N ARG A 150 9.76 -0.08 -5.59
CA ARG A 150 10.17 -1.04 -4.56
C ARG A 150 8.99 -1.96 -4.28
N ALA A 151 9.26 -3.26 -4.17
CA ALA A 151 8.23 -4.24 -3.82
C ALA A 151 8.78 -5.30 -2.87
N ILE A 152 8.02 -5.61 -1.82
CA ILE A 152 8.34 -6.64 -0.82
C ILE A 152 7.10 -7.47 -0.47
N LEU A 153 7.36 -8.69 -0.02
CA LEU A 153 6.33 -9.55 0.55
C LEU A 153 6.28 -9.34 2.06
N LEU A 154 5.10 -9.01 2.57
CA LEU A 154 4.85 -8.86 4.00
C LEU A 154 4.28 -10.17 4.57
N ASP A 155 4.77 -10.55 5.74
CA ASP A 155 4.20 -11.61 6.56
C ASP A 155 2.76 -11.22 6.96
N PRO A 156 1.75 -12.04 6.62
CA PRO A 156 0.35 -11.82 7.00
C PRO A 156 0.12 -11.60 8.49
N SER A 157 0.97 -12.15 9.36
CA SER A 157 0.81 -12.02 10.82
C SER A 157 1.17 -10.63 11.35
N ASN A 158 1.98 -9.86 10.62
CA ASN A 158 2.49 -8.56 11.07
C ASN A 158 2.30 -7.44 10.04
N ALA A 159 1.67 -7.73 8.90
CA ALA A 159 1.58 -6.80 7.78
C ALA A 159 0.91 -5.48 8.19
N GLY A 160 -0.17 -5.49 8.97
CA GLY A 160 -0.85 -4.27 9.39
C GLY A 160 -0.01 -3.36 10.30
N ALA A 161 0.75 -3.95 11.23
CA ALA A 161 1.70 -3.22 12.07
C ALA A 161 2.80 -2.56 11.22
N ALA A 162 3.36 -3.30 10.26
CA ALA A 162 4.32 -2.75 9.31
C ALA A 162 3.77 -1.58 8.48
N LEU A 163 2.49 -1.62 8.07
CA LEU A 163 1.87 -0.53 7.32
C LEU A 163 1.73 0.74 8.17
N ILE A 164 1.36 0.61 9.45
CA ILE A 164 1.20 1.78 10.30
C ILE A 164 2.54 2.43 10.64
N SER A 165 3.58 1.64 10.95
CA SER A 165 4.93 2.17 11.18
C SER A 165 5.50 2.87 9.95
N LEU A 166 5.20 2.37 8.74
CA LEU A 166 5.53 3.07 7.49
C LEU A 166 4.85 4.43 7.38
N ARG A 167 3.54 4.46 7.67
CA ARG A 167 2.70 5.66 7.55
C ARG A 167 3.11 6.73 8.57
N GLN A 168 3.48 6.34 9.77
CA GLN A 168 3.95 7.24 10.83
C GLN A 168 5.37 7.76 10.60
N GLY A 169 6.11 7.14 9.68
CA GLY A 169 7.53 7.47 9.46
C GLY A 169 8.46 6.90 10.54
N ASP A 170 7.95 6.05 11.42
CA ASP A 170 8.73 5.35 12.44
C ASP A 170 9.69 4.34 11.82
N ASP A 171 9.27 3.72 10.70
CA ASP A 171 10.09 2.82 9.92
C ASP A 171 10.19 3.22 8.45
N ASP A 172 11.39 3.07 7.90
CA ASP A 172 11.60 3.12 6.46
C ASP A 172 11.31 1.75 5.82
N PHE A 173 11.18 1.73 4.49
CA PHE A 173 10.96 0.48 3.76
C PHE A 173 12.06 -0.57 4.01
N ASN A 174 13.30 -0.16 4.31
CA ASN A 174 14.39 -1.10 4.61
C ASN A 174 14.19 -1.80 5.95
N ASN A 175 13.64 -1.10 6.95
CA ASN A 175 13.27 -1.68 8.23
C ASN A 175 12.05 -2.57 8.11
N ILE A 176 11.05 -2.19 7.32
CA ILE A 176 9.85 -3.02 7.12
C ILE A 176 10.20 -4.34 6.42
N LYS A 177 11.23 -4.35 5.57
CA LYS A 177 11.76 -5.59 4.98
C LYS A 177 12.16 -6.62 6.05
N LYS A 178 12.54 -6.21 7.26
CA LYS A 178 12.90 -7.13 8.36
C LYS A 178 11.70 -7.90 8.91
N PHE A 179 10.47 -7.45 8.67
CA PHE A 179 9.24 -8.22 8.95
C PHE A 179 9.04 -9.40 7.98
N HIS A 180 9.95 -9.58 7.02
CA HIS A 180 10.10 -10.79 6.20
C HIS A 180 11.16 -11.75 6.76
N GLU A 181 12.04 -11.28 7.64
CA GLU A 181 13.22 -12.00 8.15
C GLU A 181 13.09 -12.24 9.67
N LYS A 182 12.09 -13.04 10.07
CA LYS A 182 12.17 -13.80 11.32
C LYS A 182 12.10 -15.29 11.01
N SER A 183 13.30 -15.86 11.05
CA SER A 183 13.72 -17.22 11.43
C SER A 183 12.63 -18.21 11.81
#